data_AF-A0A1I4NE35-F1
#
_entry.id   AF-A0A1I4NE35-F1
#
_cell.length_a   1.000
_cell.length_b   1.000
_cell.length_c   1.000
_cell.angle_alpha   90.00
_cell.angle_beta   90.00
_cell.angle_gamma   90.00
#
_symmetry.space_group_name_H-M   'P 1'
#
loop_
_entity.id
_entity.type
_entity.pdbx_description
1 polymer ?
#
loop_
_entity_poly.entity_id
_entity_poly.type
_entity_poly.pdbx_seq_one_letter_code
_entity_poly.pdbx_strand_id
1 'polypeptide(L)'
;MAVLQDDGRAALAEAVKSRPIHLAWGSGDPAWDNGGTAPEPKNAAALVAEVGRRVATEARFVAPDPAGEVSVVSGRYTFSETPTKWLLVRFVFDFLDAPAAQLREVGIFLGTVVKPELPPGQRYFVAADLLSPGKLYALERFDKTTRSPSIRQTFEYVLPF
;
A
#
# COMPACT_ATOMS: atom_id res chain seq x y z
N MET A 1 -26.84 16.52 14.27
CA MET A 1 -25.82 15.48 13.93
C MET A 1 -24.78 16.15 13.04
N ALA A 2 -23.49 16.01 13.36
CA ALA A 2 -22.44 16.54 12.50
C ALA A 2 -22.27 15.65 11.26
N VAL A 3 -22.06 16.24 10.08
CA VAL A 3 -21.79 15.53 8.83
C VAL A 3 -20.33 15.75 8.46
N LEU A 4 -19.62 14.69 8.05
CA LEU A 4 -18.23 14.80 7.63
C LEU A 4 -18.15 15.63 6.33
N GLN A 5 -17.44 16.75 6.40
CA GLN A 5 -17.27 17.68 5.28
C GLN A 5 -16.12 17.24 4.37
N ASP A 6 -16.19 17.60 3.10
CA ASP A 6 -15.14 17.29 2.11
C ASP A 6 -13.80 17.95 2.45
N ASP A 7 -13.81 19.15 3.01
CA ASP A 7 -12.61 19.82 3.51
C ASP A 7 -11.95 19.04 4.66
N GLY A 8 -12.76 18.48 5.57
CA GLY A 8 -12.26 17.59 6.63
C GLY A 8 -11.65 16.30 6.07
N ARG A 9 -12.22 15.75 4.99
CA ARG A 9 -11.66 14.58 4.28
C ARG A 9 -10.35 14.91 3.57
N ALA A 10 -10.24 16.09 2.97
CA ALA A 10 -9.00 16.58 2.37
C ALA A 10 -7.90 16.73 3.44
N ALA A 11 -8.22 17.29 4.61
CA ALA A 11 -7.29 17.37 5.74
C ALA A 11 -6.84 15.98 6.24
N LEU A 12 -7.71 14.97 6.23
CA LEU A 12 -7.33 13.58 6.53
C LEU A 12 -6.36 13.02 5.48
N ALA A 13 -6.61 13.28 4.20
CA ALA A 13 -5.70 12.87 3.13
C ALA A 13 -4.32 13.52 3.26
N GLU A 14 -4.24 14.80 3.64
CA GLU A 14 -2.98 15.49 3.96
C GLU A 14 -2.24 14.83 5.11
N ALA A 15 -2.96 14.54 6.21
CA ALA A 15 -2.39 13.89 7.39
C ALA A 15 -1.87 12.48 7.08
N VAL A 16 -2.48 11.77 6.14
CA VAL A 16 -1.97 10.47 5.68
C VAL A 16 -0.74 10.65 4.78
N LYS A 17 -0.79 11.57 3.82
CA LYS A 17 0.33 11.87 2.91
C LYS A 17 1.59 12.33 3.66
N SER A 18 1.45 13.01 4.81
CA SER A 18 2.57 13.50 5.62
C SER A 18 3.25 12.41 6.46
N ARG A 19 2.75 11.17 6.45
CA ARG A 19 3.28 10.05 7.23
C ARG A 19 3.99 9.05 6.32
N PRO A 20 4.89 8.20 6.87
CA PRO A 20 5.42 7.08 6.12
C PRO A 20 4.31 6.16 5.62
N ILE A 21 4.22 5.97 4.31
CA ILE A 21 3.29 5.04 3.66
C ILE A 21 4.12 3.89 3.08
N HIS A 22 3.80 2.67 3.47
CA HIS A 22 4.43 1.47 2.93
C HIS A 22 3.39 0.53 2.34
N LEU A 23 3.77 -0.23 1.33
CA LEU A 23 3.05 -1.44 0.93
C LEU A 23 3.88 -2.63 1.38
N ALA A 24 3.27 -3.50 2.19
CA ALA A 24 3.84 -4.79 2.53
C ALA A 24 3.21 -5.88 1.67
N TRP A 25 3.96 -6.95 1.43
CA TRP A 25 3.44 -8.18 0.86
C TRP A 25 3.53 -9.33 1.88
N GLY A 26 2.56 -10.23 1.82
CA GLY A 26 2.47 -11.40 2.67
C GLY A 26 2.50 -12.66 1.83
N SER A 27 3.16 -13.70 2.34
CA SER A 27 3.08 -15.02 1.72
C SER A 27 1.70 -15.65 1.92
N GLY A 28 0.91 -15.15 2.87
CA GLY A 28 -0.39 -15.68 3.20
C GLY A 28 -0.31 -17.08 3.79
N ASP A 29 -1.46 -17.76 3.80
CA ASP A 29 -1.54 -19.18 4.14
C ASP A 29 -1.58 -20.03 2.84
N PRO A 30 -0.65 -20.98 2.65
CA PRO A 30 -0.69 -21.91 1.51
C PRO A 30 -2.01 -22.68 1.37
N ALA A 31 -2.80 -22.83 2.43
CA ALA A 31 -4.11 -23.48 2.37
C ALA A 31 -5.10 -22.75 1.45
N TRP A 32 -4.93 -21.45 1.21
CA TRP A 32 -5.80 -20.66 0.33
C TRP A 32 -5.71 -21.11 -1.13
N ASP A 33 -4.59 -21.70 -1.56
CA ASP A 33 -4.40 -22.15 -2.95
C ASP A 33 -5.43 -23.22 -3.38
N ASN A 34 -5.93 -24.00 -2.42
CA ASN A 34 -6.81 -25.13 -2.69
C ASN A 34 -8.31 -24.79 -2.54
N GLY A 35 -8.63 -23.62 -2.00
CA GLY A 35 -10.00 -23.18 -1.68
C GLY A 35 -10.43 -21.89 -2.37
N GLY A 36 -9.56 -21.31 -3.20
CA GLY A 36 -9.72 -19.97 -3.77
C GLY A 36 -9.17 -18.87 -2.86
N THR A 37 -9.07 -17.65 -3.40
CA THR A 37 -8.63 -16.47 -2.64
C THR A 37 -9.45 -16.30 -1.36
N ALA A 38 -8.79 -16.34 -0.20
CA ALA A 38 -9.45 -16.19 1.08
C ALA A 38 -10.04 -14.76 1.22
N PRO A 39 -11.23 -14.62 1.82
CA PRO A 39 -11.85 -13.30 1.98
C PRO A 39 -11.01 -12.39 2.88
N GLU A 40 -11.05 -11.08 2.61
CA GLU A 40 -10.36 -10.09 3.41
C GLU A 40 -11.05 -9.89 4.77
N PRO A 41 -10.30 -9.98 5.89
CA PRO A 41 -10.82 -9.63 7.21
C PRO A 41 -10.99 -8.12 7.34
N LYS A 42 -12.01 -7.68 8.09
CA LYS A 42 -12.28 -6.25 8.38
C LYS A 42 -11.54 -5.72 9.62
N ASN A 43 -10.84 -6.59 10.35
CA ASN A 43 -10.20 -6.29 11.64
C ASN A 43 -8.75 -6.79 11.72
N ALA A 44 -8.12 -7.10 10.58
CA ALA A 44 -6.70 -7.41 10.57
C ALA A 44 -5.87 -6.20 11.01
N ALA A 45 -4.81 -6.48 11.78
CA ALA A 45 -3.81 -5.49 12.17
C ALA A 45 -2.45 -5.72 11.47
N ALA A 46 -2.28 -6.85 10.79
CA ALA A 46 -1.08 -7.28 10.10
C ALA A 46 -1.42 -8.25 8.95
N LEU A 47 -0.46 -8.50 8.07
CA LEU A 47 -0.56 -9.57 7.06
C LEU A 47 -0.25 -10.93 7.68
N VAL A 48 -0.74 -12.00 7.07
CA VAL A 48 -0.33 -13.37 7.35
C VAL A 48 1.05 -13.60 6.72
N ALA A 49 2.04 -13.83 7.57
CA ALA A 49 3.44 -14.05 7.17
C ALA A 49 3.96 -12.94 6.22
N GLU A 50 4.04 -11.72 6.75
CA GLU A 50 4.65 -10.59 6.03
C GLU A 50 6.10 -10.93 5.62
N VAL A 51 6.39 -10.74 4.33
CA VAL A 51 7.73 -10.99 3.75
C VAL A 51 8.60 -9.73 3.82
N GLY A 52 7.97 -8.57 3.72
CA GLY A 52 8.59 -7.26 3.86
C GLY A 52 7.76 -6.18 3.18
N ARG A 53 8.26 -4.96 3.21
CA ARG A 53 7.51 -3.77 2.81
C ARG A 53 8.37 -2.72 2.15
N ARG A 54 7.77 -1.95 1.25
CA ARG A 54 8.45 -0.88 0.53
C ARG A 54 7.77 0.46 0.74
N VAL A 55 8.58 1.51 0.88
CA VAL A 55 8.13 2.91 0.91
C VAL A 55 7.38 3.24 -0.39
N ALA A 56 6.27 3.97 -0.29
CA ALA A 56 5.59 4.55 -1.45
C ALA A 56 6.59 5.29 -2.34
N THR A 57 6.58 4.96 -3.64
CA THR A 57 7.38 5.65 -4.66
C THR A 57 6.79 7.03 -4.94
N GLU A 58 5.47 7.15 -4.87
CA GLU A 58 4.75 8.41 -5.07
C GLU A 58 3.48 8.46 -4.21
N ALA A 59 3.17 9.65 -3.69
CA ALA A 59 1.91 9.97 -3.04
C ALA A 59 1.43 11.35 -3.51
N ARG A 60 0.29 11.43 -4.21
CA ARG A 60 -0.20 12.66 -4.85
C ARG A 60 -1.71 12.80 -4.69
N PHE A 61 -2.19 14.02 -4.50
CA PHE A 61 -3.62 14.29 -4.52
C PHE A 61 -4.15 14.14 -5.94
N VAL A 62 -5.37 13.63 -6.05
CA VAL A 62 -6.04 13.43 -7.33
C VAL A 62 -7.52 13.80 -7.21
N ALA A 63 -8.20 14.02 -8.32
CA ALA A 63 -9.65 14.19 -8.37
C ALA A 63 -10.25 13.25 -9.44
N PRO A 64 -11.43 12.66 -9.20
CA PRO A 64 -12.11 11.84 -10.20
C PRO A 64 -12.32 12.62 -11.49
N ASP A 65 -11.91 12.02 -12.60
CA ASP A 65 -12.02 12.60 -13.92
C ASP A 65 -12.17 11.46 -14.94
N PRO A 66 -13.33 11.31 -15.60
CA PRO A 66 -13.53 10.28 -16.62
C PRO A 66 -12.53 10.33 -17.78
N ALA A 67 -11.91 11.49 -18.05
CA ALA A 67 -10.89 11.67 -19.06
C ALA A 67 -9.46 11.67 -18.48
N GLY A 68 -9.30 11.45 -17.17
CA GLY A 68 -8.04 11.55 -16.46
C GLY A 68 -7.01 10.50 -16.87
N GLU A 69 -5.74 10.86 -16.69
CA GLU A 69 -4.56 10.08 -17.03
C GLU A 69 -4.27 8.94 -16.04
N VAL A 70 -4.68 9.08 -14.78
CA VAL A 70 -4.50 8.05 -13.76
C VAL A 70 -5.66 7.07 -13.87
N SER A 71 -5.38 5.84 -14.30
CA SER A 71 -6.38 4.78 -14.45
C SER A 71 -6.10 3.66 -13.45
N VAL A 72 -6.97 3.52 -12.46
CA VAL A 72 -6.95 2.41 -11.49
C VAL A 72 -8.29 1.67 -11.52
N VAL A 73 -8.38 0.52 -10.84
CA VAL A 73 -9.60 -0.29 -10.82
C VAL A 73 -10.83 0.50 -10.31
N SER A 74 -10.63 1.45 -9.39
CA SER A 74 -11.72 2.27 -8.83
C SER A 74 -12.18 3.41 -9.75
N GLY A 75 -11.50 3.69 -10.86
CA GLY A 75 -11.88 4.74 -11.81
C GLY A 75 -10.69 5.50 -12.39
N ARG A 76 -11.01 6.61 -13.06
CA ARG A 76 -10.03 7.54 -13.65
C ARG A 76 -9.94 8.83 -12.85
N TYR A 77 -8.73 9.36 -12.78
CA TYR A 77 -8.40 10.53 -11.98
C TYR A 77 -7.36 11.41 -12.68
N THR A 78 -7.33 12.67 -12.31
CA THR A 78 -6.34 13.67 -12.74
C THR A 78 -5.58 14.19 -11.51
N PHE A 79 -4.28 14.48 -11.66
CA PHE A 79 -3.48 15.03 -10.56
C PHE A 79 -3.99 16.40 -10.07
N SER A 80 -3.88 16.62 -8.75
CA SER A 80 -4.21 17.89 -8.10
C SER A 80 -3.02 18.42 -7.31
N GLU A 81 -2.79 19.73 -7.41
CA GLU A 81 -1.82 20.46 -6.57
C GLU A 81 -2.42 20.85 -5.21
N THR A 82 -3.74 21.06 -5.17
CA THR A 82 -4.47 21.30 -3.93
C THR A 82 -4.87 19.97 -3.29
N PRO A 83 -4.90 19.91 -1.94
CA PRO A 83 -5.43 18.77 -1.21
C PRO A 83 -6.86 18.40 -1.65
N THR A 84 -7.08 17.11 -1.83
CA THR A 84 -8.41 16.54 -2.11
C THR A 84 -8.65 15.37 -1.16
N LYS A 85 -9.90 14.88 -1.11
CA LYS A 85 -10.25 13.66 -0.38
C LYS A 85 -9.76 12.35 -1.01
N TRP A 86 -8.95 12.43 -2.07
CA TRP A 86 -8.41 11.25 -2.77
C TRP A 86 -6.89 11.34 -2.88
N LEU A 87 -6.22 10.28 -2.45
CA LEU A 87 -4.76 10.19 -2.48
C LEU A 87 -4.34 9.01 -3.35
N LEU A 88 -3.69 9.29 -4.49
CA LEU A 88 -2.94 8.26 -5.22
C LEU A 88 -1.71 7.87 -4.40
N VAL A 89 -1.52 6.57 -4.22
CA VAL A 89 -0.28 5.98 -3.72
C VAL A 89 0.23 4.94 -4.71
N ARG A 90 1.50 5.07 -5.09
CA ARG A 90 2.18 4.16 -6.02
C ARG A 90 3.37 3.53 -5.33
N PHE A 91 3.53 2.22 -5.52
CA PHE A 91 4.62 1.43 -4.98
C PHE A 91 5.29 0.68 -6.12
N VAL A 92 6.59 0.88 -6.30
CA VAL A 92 7.35 0.15 -7.33
C VAL A 92 8.41 -0.69 -6.65
N PHE A 93 8.14 -1.98 -6.49
CA PHE A 93 9.09 -2.96 -5.96
C PHE A 93 10.24 -3.16 -6.94
N ASP A 94 11.45 -3.18 -6.39
CA ASP A 94 12.67 -3.39 -7.16
C ASP A 94 12.87 -4.87 -7.50
N PHE A 95 13.82 -5.15 -8.39
CA PHE A 95 14.14 -6.50 -8.86
C PHE A 95 14.51 -7.45 -7.71
N LEU A 96 15.25 -6.96 -6.72
CA LEU A 96 15.74 -7.77 -5.59
C LEU A 96 14.87 -7.67 -4.34
N ASP A 97 13.72 -7.01 -4.41
CA ASP A 97 12.76 -7.03 -3.32
C ASP A 97 12.08 -8.41 -3.29
N ALA A 98 12.43 -9.22 -2.27
CA ALA A 98 11.94 -10.57 -2.02
C ALA A 98 11.91 -11.51 -3.26
N PRO A 99 13.06 -11.76 -3.91
CA PRO A 99 13.10 -12.59 -5.11
C PRO A 99 12.57 -14.00 -4.83
N ALA A 100 11.78 -14.56 -5.75
CA ALA A 100 11.15 -15.87 -5.66
C ALA A 100 10.12 -16.05 -4.51
N ALA A 101 9.75 -14.98 -3.80
CA ALA A 101 8.69 -15.06 -2.80
C ALA A 101 7.35 -15.48 -3.45
N GLN A 102 6.61 -16.35 -2.76
CA GLN A 102 5.23 -16.69 -3.12
C GLN A 102 4.31 -15.78 -2.34
N LEU A 103 3.59 -14.91 -3.04
CA LEU A 103 2.77 -13.86 -2.46
C LEU A 103 1.28 -14.18 -2.64
N ARG A 104 0.47 -13.82 -1.65
CA ARG A 104 -0.99 -14.01 -1.66
C ARG A 104 -1.76 -12.81 -1.14
N GLU A 105 -1.08 -11.84 -0.54
CA GLU A 105 -1.71 -10.63 -0.06
C GLU A 105 -0.76 -9.46 -0.04
N VAL A 106 -1.34 -8.27 -0.07
CA VAL A 106 -0.65 -7.00 0.16
C VAL A 106 -1.41 -6.17 1.17
N GLY A 107 -0.71 -5.26 1.85
CA GLY A 107 -1.30 -4.34 2.80
C GLY A 107 -0.65 -2.97 2.77
N ILE A 108 -1.45 -1.92 2.80
CA ILE A 108 -0.98 -0.54 2.94
C ILE A 108 -0.85 -0.23 4.42
N PHE A 109 0.35 0.16 4.85
CA PHE A 109 0.67 0.53 6.23
C PHE A 109 0.97 2.01 6.34
N LEU A 110 0.38 2.64 7.36
CA LEU A 110 0.56 4.07 7.66
C LEU A 110 1.35 4.25 8.95
N GLY A 111 2.34 5.13 8.92
CA GLY A 111 3.13 5.50 10.10
C GLY A 111 4.07 4.41 10.58
N THR A 112 4.61 3.59 9.68
CA THR A 112 5.71 2.67 10.01
C THR A 112 6.92 3.45 10.51
N VAL A 113 7.57 2.94 11.55
CA VAL A 113 8.83 3.48 12.09
C VAL A 113 9.92 2.45 11.85
N VAL A 114 10.92 2.81 11.06
CA VAL A 114 12.08 1.99 10.77
C VAL A 114 13.21 2.28 11.75
N LYS A 115 14.13 1.34 11.90
CA LYS A 115 15.32 1.48 12.72
C LYS A 115 16.24 2.60 12.19
N PRO A 116 16.78 3.48 13.06
CA PRO A 116 17.60 4.61 12.63
C PRO A 116 18.97 4.21 12.06
N GLU A 117 19.47 3.02 12.38
CA GLU A 117 20.76 2.49 11.93
C GLU A 117 20.76 1.94 10.49
N LEU A 118 19.60 1.91 9.83
CA LEU A 118 19.50 1.37 8.48
C LEU A 118 20.21 2.25 7.45
N PRO A 119 20.81 1.66 6.40
CA PRO A 119 21.44 2.40 5.31
C PRO A 119 20.58 3.53 4.74
N PRO A 120 21.16 4.73 4.55
CA PRO A 120 20.47 5.83 3.87
C PRO A 120 19.98 5.42 2.48
N GLY A 121 18.75 5.80 2.15
CA GLY A 121 18.15 5.49 0.86
C GLY A 121 17.59 4.07 0.73
N GLN A 122 17.71 3.22 1.75
CA GLN A 122 16.98 1.95 1.79
C GLN A 122 15.47 2.22 1.71
N ARG A 123 14.79 1.51 0.80
CA ARG A 123 13.34 1.66 0.58
C ARG A 123 12.55 0.39 0.87
N TYR A 124 13.20 -0.76 0.96
CA TYR A 124 12.59 -2.05 1.25
C TYR A 124 13.07 -2.55 2.61
N PHE A 125 12.15 -3.01 3.44
CA PHE A 125 12.37 -3.36 4.84
C PHE A 125 11.74 -4.70 5.16
N VAL A 126 12.47 -5.55 5.88
CA VAL A 126 11.91 -6.77 6.48
C VAL A 126 11.40 -6.48 7.88
N ALA A 127 10.66 -7.41 8.49
CA ALA A 127 10.09 -7.22 9.83
C ALA A 127 11.16 -6.84 10.89
N ALA A 128 12.37 -7.38 10.77
CA ALA A 128 13.48 -7.08 11.67
C ALA A 128 14.01 -5.64 11.56
N ASP A 129 13.69 -4.92 10.49
CA ASP A 129 14.11 -3.53 10.27
C ASP A 129 13.17 -2.51 10.93
N LEU A 130 12.02 -2.96 11.46
CA LEU A 130 10.96 -2.09 11.96
C LEU A 130 11.04 -1.95 13.48
N LEU A 131 10.93 -0.71 13.97
CA LEU A 131 10.63 -0.43 15.38
C LEU A 131 9.13 -0.49 15.65
N SER A 132 8.33 -0.08 14.66
CA SER A 132 6.86 -0.19 14.71
C SER A 132 6.31 -0.43 13.31
N PRO A 133 5.41 -1.42 13.12
CA PRO A 133 4.82 -1.68 11.81
C PRO A 133 3.86 -0.57 11.36
N GLY A 134 3.43 0.33 12.26
CA GLY A 134 2.39 1.31 11.98
C GLY A 134 0.99 0.70 12.05
N LYS A 135 0.06 1.22 11.26
CA LYS A 135 -1.33 0.74 11.19
C LYS A 135 -1.64 0.22 9.79
N LEU A 136 -2.20 -1.00 9.71
CA LEU A 136 -2.76 -1.54 8.48
C LEU A 136 -4.02 -0.72 8.10
N TYR A 137 -3.99 -0.11 6.92
CA TYR A 137 -5.05 0.75 6.38
C TYR A 137 -5.97 -0.02 5.44
N ALA A 138 -5.40 -0.75 4.49
CA ALA A 138 -6.12 -1.56 3.52
C ALA A 138 -5.33 -2.86 3.27
N LEU A 139 -6.05 -3.92 2.94
CA LEU A 139 -5.52 -5.24 2.64
C LEU A 139 -6.24 -5.80 1.43
N GLU A 140 -5.50 -6.48 0.56
CA GLU A 140 -6.02 -7.17 -0.62
C GLU A 140 -5.43 -8.58 -0.64
N ARG A 141 -6.28 -9.59 -0.86
CA ARG A 141 -5.84 -10.97 -1.08
C ARG A 141 -6.01 -11.32 -2.55
N PHE A 142 -5.08 -12.11 -3.07
CA PHE A 142 -5.06 -12.52 -4.47
C PHE A 142 -4.48 -13.93 -4.62
N ASP A 143 -4.74 -14.54 -5.77
CA ASP A 143 -4.23 -15.88 -6.08
C ASP A 143 -2.70 -15.90 -6.08
N LYS A 144 -2.11 -17.02 -5.64
CA LYS A 144 -0.66 -17.16 -5.50
C LYS A 144 0.10 -16.60 -6.70
N THR A 145 0.96 -15.63 -6.43
CA THR A 145 1.84 -15.00 -7.42
C THR A 145 3.29 -15.17 -6.99
N THR A 146 4.15 -15.62 -7.90
CA THR A 146 5.59 -15.79 -7.63
C THR A 146 6.38 -14.55 -8.07
N ARG A 147 7.17 -14.00 -7.16
CA ARG A 147 8.01 -12.83 -7.44
C ARG A 147 9.16 -13.19 -8.39
N SER A 148 9.25 -12.46 -9.50
CA SER A 148 10.35 -12.59 -10.46
C SER A 148 11.41 -11.49 -10.29
N PRO A 149 12.70 -11.84 -10.19
CA PRO A 149 13.78 -10.85 -10.10
C PRO A 149 14.05 -10.12 -11.43
N SER A 150 13.37 -10.47 -12.52
CA SER A 150 13.53 -9.81 -13.83
C SER A 150 12.48 -8.74 -14.10
N ILE A 151 11.52 -8.54 -13.17
CA ILE A 151 10.37 -7.65 -13.35
C ILE A 151 10.31 -6.71 -12.16
N ARG A 152 10.07 -5.41 -12.38
CA ARG A 152 9.65 -4.51 -11.31
C ARG A 152 8.13 -4.53 -11.22
N GLN A 153 7.60 -4.82 -10.04
CA GLN A 153 6.17 -4.92 -9.83
C GLN A 153 5.64 -3.60 -9.26
N THR A 154 4.61 -3.06 -9.91
CA THR A 154 3.98 -1.81 -9.53
C THR A 154 2.59 -2.06 -8.98
N PHE A 155 2.28 -1.40 -7.87
CA PHE A 155 0.93 -1.33 -7.30
C PHE A 155 0.50 0.13 -7.22
N GLU A 156 -0.75 0.38 -7.60
CA GLU A 156 -1.35 1.72 -7.57
C GLU A 156 -2.74 1.66 -6.96
N TYR A 157 -2.96 2.54 -5.99
CA TYR A 157 -4.24 2.67 -5.31
C TYR A 157 -4.62 4.14 -5.20
N VAL A 158 -5.91 4.43 -5.33
CA VAL A 158 -6.47 5.72 -4.92
C VAL A 158 -7.24 5.52 -3.63
N LEU A 159 -6.76 6.12 -2.55
CA LEU A 159 -7.35 6.03 -1.21
C LEU A 159 -8.39 7.14 -1.02
N PRO A 160 -9.67 6.80 -0.76
CA PRO A 160 -10.69 7.79 -0.42
C PRO A 160 -10.70 8.07 1.09
N PHE A 161 -10.92 9.34 1.45
CA PHE A 161 -11.07 9.81 2.84
C PHE A 161 -12.45 10.39 3.09
#